data_AF-A0A1I2Z9F8-F1
#
_entry.id   AF-A0A1I2Z9F8-F1
#
_cell.length_a   1.000
_cell.length_b   1.000
_cell.length_c   1.000
_cell.angle_alpha   90.00
_cell.angle_beta   90.00
_cell.angle_gamma   90.00
#
_symmetry.space_group_name_H-M   'P 1'
#
loop_
_entity.id
_entity.type
_entity.pdbx_description
1 polymer ?
#
loop_
_entity_poly.entity_id
_entity_poly.type
_entity_poly.pdbx_seq_one_letter_code
_entity_poly.pdbx_strand_id
1 'polypeptide(L)'
;MPAKWQDGQYATHLSDRPDPQLAPHAIVWNGTTATDLGTLGGTSSWAYAINDAGQVAGGAYFPGDANGHAILWNGSTLKDLGTLGGGSSEAFAINDSGQVTGWAATTDGAQHAALWNGTTVTDLNSFLDTSTVNAGWVLTVANGINDHGWIVGDAHNSKSGVDHAFLLAPIPEPETYALLLAGLGLVSFMARRRTA
;
A
#
# COMPACT_ATOMS: atom_id res chain seq x y z
N MET A 1 -55.08 -21.18 20.32
CA MET A 1 -54.94 -22.05 19.13
C MET A 1 -54.38 -21.22 17.99
N PRO A 2 -53.12 -21.39 17.59
CA PRO A 2 -52.57 -20.71 16.41
C PRO A 2 -52.69 -21.58 15.15
N ALA A 3 -52.86 -20.88 14.03
CA ALA A 3 -53.15 -21.42 12.70
C ALA A 3 -51.95 -22.14 12.06
N LYS A 4 -52.27 -23.18 11.29
CA LYS A 4 -51.36 -23.97 10.46
C LYS A 4 -50.94 -23.18 9.22
N TRP A 5 -49.69 -23.34 8.80
CA TRP A 5 -49.21 -22.96 7.47
C TRP A 5 -48.96 -24.23 6.64
N GLN A 6 -49.54 -24.28 5.45
CA GLN A 6 -49.29 -25.28 4.41
C GLN A 6 -48.34 -24.70 3.35
N ASP A 7 -47.52 -25.60 2.82
CA ASP A 7 -46.73 -25.57 1.59
C ASP A 7 -45.61 -24.55 1.39
N GLY A 8 -44.40 -25.12 1.32
CA GLY A 8 -43.71 -25.17 0.03
C GLY A 8 -42.59 -24.16 -0.17
N GLN A 9 -41.37 -24.61 0.12
CA GLN A 9 -40.06 -23.99 -0.17
C GLN A 9 -39.50 -23.05 0.91
N TYR A 10 -39.01 -23.67 1.99
CA TYR A 10 -37.76 -23.19 2.57
C TYR A 10 -36.65 -23.58 1.60
N ALA A 11 -35.96 -22.59 1.03
CA ALA A 11 -34.67 -22.83 0.38
C ALA A 11 -33.68 -23.32 1.44
N THR A 12 -33.65 -24.63 1.63
CA THR A 12 -32.58 -25.34 2.29
C THR A 12 -31.32 -25.21 1.43
N HIS A 13 -30.37 -24.38 1.86
CA HIS A 13 -28.98 -24.55 1.39
C HIS A 13 -27.96 -24.08 2.43
N LEU A 14 -28.13 -24.51 3.68
CA LEU A 14 -27.14 -24.34 4.75
C LEU A 14 -26.61 -25.68 5.30
N SER A 15 -26.61 -26.77 4.52
CA SER A 15 -26.12 -28.07 5.03
C SER A 15 -25.21 -28.92 4.13
N ASP A 16 -24.95 -28.56 2.86
CA ASP A 16 -24.23 -29.47 1.94
C ASP A 16 -22.91 -28.90 1.35
N ARG A 17 -22.13 -28.15 2.12
CA ARG A 17 -20.70 -27.96 1.81
C ARG A 17 -19.86 -28.42 2.99
N PRO A 18 -18.93 -29.39 2.83
CA PRO A 18 -17.89 -29.59 3.81
C PRO A 18 -16.95 -28.40 3.65
N ASP A 19 -17.16 -27.29 4.35
CA ASP A 19 -16.28 -26.13 4.15
C ASP A 19 -14.98 -26.35 4.95
N PRO A 20 -13.85 -26.70 4.28
CA PRO A 20 -12.63 -27.01 4.96
C PRO A 20 -11.95 -25.68 5.30
N GLN A 21 -12.18 -25.18 6.52
CA GLN A 21 -11.57 -23.96 7.07
C GLN A 21 -11.87 -22.71 6.23
N LEU A 22 -12.72 -21.80 6.74
CA LEU A 22 -12.74 -20.41 6.28
C LEU A 22 -11.38 -19.79 6.58
N ALA A 23 -10.44 -20.00 5.68
CA ALA A 23 -9.15 -19.37 5.69
C ALA A 23 -9.43 -17.86 5.59
N PRO A 24 -8.97 -17.02 6.54
CA PRO A 24 -9.48 -15.66 6.68
C PRO A 24 -9.04 -14.83 5.48
N HIS A 25 -9.95 -14.66 4.52
CA HIS A 25 -9.75 -13.84 3.33
C HIS A 25 -10.41 -12.49 3.52
N ALA A 26 -9.75 -11.45 3.03
CA ALA A 26 -10.37 -10.14 2.88
C ALA A 26 -11.53 -10.23 1.89
N ILE A 27 -12.61 -9.49 2.18
CA ILE A 27 -13.76 -9.33 1.28
C ILE A 27 -14.09 -7.85 1.08
N VAL A 28 -14.61 -7.51 -0.10
CA VAL A 28 -15.38 -6.27 -0.30
C VAL A 28 -16.86 -6.60 -0.19
N TRP A 29 -17.59 -5.87 0.66
CA TRP A 29 -19.04 -5.98 0.78
C TRP A 29 -19.73 -4.72 0.23
N ASN A 30 -20.59 -4.88 -0.77
CA ASN A 30 -21.32 -3.75 -1.38
C ASN A 30 -22.76 -3.57 -0.84
N GLY A 31 -23.10 -4.20 0.28
CA GLY A 31 -24.47 -4.21 0.82
C GLY A 31 -25.31 -5.43 0.42
N THR A 32 -24.97 -6.09 -0.70
CA THR A 32 -25.70 -7.28 -1.19
C THR A 32 -24.80 -8.46 -1.56
N THR A 33 -23.53 -8.21 -1.86
CA THR A 33 -22.60 -9.20 -2.39
C THR A 33 -21.25 -9.06 -1.70
N ALA A 34 -20.71 -10.20 -1.26
CA ALA A 34 -19.37 -10.33 -0.72
C ALA A 34 -18.47 -10.80 -1.87
N THR A 35 -17.49 -9.98 -2.21
CA THR A 35 -16.48 -10.30 -3.21
C THR A 35 -15.19 -10.64 -2.49
N ASP A 36 -14.75 -11.89 -2.60
CA ASP A 36 -13.46 -12.34 -2.09
C ASP A 36 -12.33 -11.70 -2.90
N LEU A 37 -11.33 -11.12 -2.21
CA LEU A 37 -10.13 -10.57 -2.82
C LEU A 37 -9.16 -11.67 -3.26
N GLY A 38 -9.23 -12.85 -2.63
CA GLY A 38 -8.29 -13.95 -2.78
C GLY A 38 -7.02 -13.77 -1.95
N THR A 39 -6.02 -14.60 -2.25
CA THR A 39 -4.69 -14.59 -1.63
C THR A 39 -3.61 -14.64 -2.72
N LEU A 40 -2.32 -14.58 -2.34
CA LEU A 40 -1.20 -14.85 -3.25
C LEU A 40 -0.89 -16.36 -3.35
N GLY A 41 -1.86 -17.22 -3.06
CA GLY A 41 -1.74 -18.68 -3.03
C GLY A 41 -1.53 -19.27 -1.63
N GLY A 42 -1.44 -18.43 -0.59
CA GLY A 42 -1.49 -18.82 0.82
C GLY A 42 -2.91 -18.96 1.36
N THR A 43 -3.02 -19.07 2.68
CA THR A 43 -4.30 -19.34 3.36
C THR A 43 -5.05 -18.08 3.79
N SER A 44 -4.43 -16.90 3.79
CA SER A 44 -5.14 -15.70 4.25
C SER A 44 -4.71 -14.41 3.57
N SER A 45 -5.64 -13.45 3.63
CA SER A 45 -5.46 -12.07 3.20
C SER A 45 -6.24 -11.14 4.11
N TRP A 46 -5.82 -9.87 4.14
CA TRP A 46 -6.42 -8.82 4.95
C TRP A 46 -6.42 -7.51 4.17
N ALA A 47 -7.37 -6.65 4.48
CA ALA A 47 -7.55 -5.34 3.88
C ALA A 47 -7.54 -4.26 4.95
N TYR A 48 -6.85 -3.16 4.70
CA TYR A 48 -6.76 -2.02 5.63
C TYR A 48 -7.32 -0.73 5.05
N ALA A 49 -7.29 -0.56 3.74
CA ALA A 49 -7.73 0.68 3.11
C ALA A 49 -8.43 0.44 1.77
N ILE A 50 -9.36 1.33 1.42
CA ILE A 50 -10.09 1.36 0.15
C ILE A 50 -10.18 2.80 -0.32
N ASN A 51 -10.02 3.06 -1.63
CA ASN A 51 -10.21 4.39 -2.23
C ASN A 51 -11.56 4.51 -2.96
N ASP A 52 -11.87 5.70 -3.49
CA ASP A 52 -13.14 5.99 -4.15
C ASP A 52 -13.37 5.18 -5.44
N ALA A 53 -12.30 4.68 -6.06
CA ALA A 53 -12.38 3.78 -7.20
C ALA A 53 -12.67 2.31 -6.80
N GLY A 54 -12.81 2.02 -5.50
CA GLY A 54 -13.03 0.69 -4.96
C GLY A 54 -11.79 -0.20 -4.96
N GLN A 55 -10.60 0.40 -5.11
CA GLN A 55 -9.33 -0.34 -5.01
C GLN A 55 -8.98 -0.55 -3.54
N VAL A 56 -8.53 -1.76 -3.20
CA VAL A 56 -8.28 -2.15 -1.81
C VAL A 56 -6.80 -2.46 -1.61
N ALA A 57 -6.20 -1.87 -0.57
CA ALA A 57 -4.84 -2.11 -0.14
C ALA A 57 -4.82 -2.94 1.16
N GLY A 58 -3.83 -3.81 1.28
CA GLY A 58 -3.68 -4.70 2.44
C GLY A 58 -2.52 -5.67 2.28
N GLY A 59 -2.68 -6.89 2.78
CA GLY A 59 -1.67 -7.94 2.67
C GLY A 59 -2.27 -9.31 2.35
N ALA A 60 -1.44 -10.21 1.82
CA ALA A 60 -1.81 -11.59 1.59
C ALA A 60 -0.59 -12.51 1.66
N TYR A 61 -0.82 -13.75 2.10
CA TYR A 61 0.23 -14.76 2.16
C TYR A 61 0.44 -15.49 0.83
N PHE A 62 1.70 -15.88 0.61
CA PHE A 62 2.12 -16.87 -0.39
C PHE A 62 1.89 -18.31 0.09
N PRO A 63 2.01 -19.32 -0.79
CA PRO A 63 1.91 -20.72 -0.40
C PRO A 63 2.83 -21.07 0.78
N GLY A 64 2.25 -21.68 1.82
CA GLY A 64 2.95 -22.09 3.03
C GLY A 64 3.03 -21.01 4.12
N ASP A 65 2.45 -19.83 3.89
CA ASP A 65 2.24 -18.73 4.86
C ASP A 65 3.50 -18.24 5.60
N ALA A 66 4.67 -18.54 5.07
CA ALA A 66 5.94 -18.10 5.64
C ALA A 66 6.21 -16.61 5.39
N ASN A 67 5.67 -16.07 4.30
CA ASN A 67 5.86 -14.70 3.86
C ASN A 67 4.54 -14.13 3.32
N GLY A 68 4.30 -12.86 3.62
CA GLY A 68 3.17 -12.09 3.10
C GLY A 68 3.65 -10.80 2.45
N HIS A 69 2.98 -10.40 1.38
CA HIS A 69 3.29 -9.16 0.68
C HIS A 69 2.11 -8.20 0.73
N ALA A 70 2.43 -6.91 0.62
CA ALA A 70 1.51 -5.85 0.32
C ALA A 70 0.78 -6.17 -0.99
N ILE A 71 -0.54 -6.00 -1.00
CA ILE A 71 -1.38 -6.22 -2.18
C ILE A 71 -2.19 -4.99 -2.55
N LEU A 72 -2.54 -4.92 -3.84
CA LEU A 72 -3.56 -4.02 -4.36
C LEU A 72 -4.59 -4.82 -5.14
N TRP A 73 -5.84 -4.77 -4.70
CA TRP A 73 -6.97 -5.33 -5.42
C TRP A 73 -7.72 -4.23 -6.16
N ASN A 74 -8.08 -4.46 -7.42
CA ASN A 74 -8.63 -3.43 -8.33
C ASN A 74 -10.08 -3.66 -8.78
N GLY A 75 -10.88 -4.40 -8.03
CA GLY A 75 -12.24 -4.79 -8.46
C GLY A 75 -12.31 -6.22 -9.01
N SER A 76 -11.19 -6.76 -9.49
CA SER A 76 -11.20 -8.06 -10.19
C SER A 76 -9.94 -8.89 -10.03
N THR A 77 -8.80 -8.25 -9.79
CA THR A 77 -7.50 -8.91 -9.70
C THR A 77 -6.76 -8.48 -8.45
N LEU A 78 -6.15 -9.44 -7.75
CA LEU A 78 -5.21 -9.21 -6.67
C LEU A 78 -3.81 -9.08 -7.25
N LYS A 79 -3.14 -7.96 -6.97
CA LYS A 79 -1.78 -7.68 -7.44
C LYS A 79 -0.81 -7.68 -6.26
N ASP A 80 0.28 -8.43 -6.37
CA ASP A 80 1.43 -8.31 -5.49
C ASP A 80 2.16 -6.98 -5.77
N LEU A 81 2.42 -6.20 -4.70
CA LEU A 81 3.15 -4.93 -4.76
C LEU A 81 4.66 -5.10 -4.52
N GLY A 82 5.10 -6.26 -4.05
CA GLY A 82 6.50 -6.59 -3.83
C GLY A 82 7.12 -5.97 -2.57
N THR A 83 8.44 -6.03 -2.49
CA THR A 83 9.26 -5.63 -1.34
C THR A 83 10.46 -4.79 -1.78
N LEU A 84 11.25 -4.26 -0.84
CA LEU A 84 12.53 -3.58 -1.09
C LEU A 84 13.71 -4.56 -1.21
N GLY A 85 13.44 -5.79 -1.65
CA GLY A 85 14.44 -6.87 -1.77
C GLY A 85 14.42 -7.89 -0.64
N GLY A 86 13.66 -7.64 0.43
CA GLY A 86 13.42 -8.57 1.52
C GLY A 86 12.24 -9.52 1.27
N GLY A 87 11.84 -10.25 2.30
CA GLY A 87 10.84 -11.32 2.19
C GLY A 87 9.38 -10.94 2.49
N SER A 88 9.10 -9.74 2.99
CA SER A 88 7.72 -9.36 3.33
C SER A 88 7.46 -7.86 3.18
N SER A 89 6.20 -7.51 3.02
CA SER A 89 5.70 -6.13 2.99
C SER A 89 4.24 -6.09 3.40
N GLU A 90 3.75 -4.90 3.73
CA GLU A 90 2.36 -4.67 4.07
C GLU A 90 1.93 -3.26 3.66
N ALA A 91 0.72 -3.13 3.12
CA ALA A 91 0.15 -1.86 2.72
C ALA A 91 -0.93 -1.41 3.70
N PHE A 92 -0.87 -0.16 4.16
CA PHE A 92 -1.77 0.40 5.18
C PHE A 92 -2.71 1.49 4.67
N ALA A 93 -2.31 2.23 3.64
CA ALA A 93 -3.14 3.30 3.08
C ALA A 93 -3.05 3.36 1.56
N ILE A 94 -4.08 3.93 0.95
CA ILE A 94 -4.18 4.18 -0.49
C ILE A 94 -4.86 5.53 -0.71
N ASN A 95 -4.39 6.29 -1.71
CA ASN A 95 -5.06 7.52 -2.16
C ASN A 95 -5.86 7.29 -3.46
N ASP A 96 -6.60 8.31 -3.90
CA ASP A 96 -7.46 8.20 -5.09
C ASP A 96 -6.69 8.10 -6.42
N SER A 97 -5.38 8.41 -6.41
CA SER A 97 -4.49 8.13 -7.54
C SER A 97 -4.00 6.68 -7.58
N GLY A 98 -4.41 5.85 -6.61
CA GLY A 98 -4.00 4.45 -6.49
C GLY A 98 -2.57 4.27 -5.96
N GLN A 99 -1.98 5.31 -5.38
CA GLN A 99 -0.70 5.21 -4.69
C GLN A 99 -0.92 4.61 -3.31
N VAL A 100 -0.08 3.65 -2.94
CA VAL A 100 -0.23 2.85 -1.73
C VAL A 100 0.97 3.08 -0.81
N THR A 101 0.76 3.20 0.50
CA THR A 101 1.84 3.33 1.49
C THR A 101 1.77 2.24 2.55
N GLY A 102 2.93 1.95 3.16
CA GLY A 102 3.06 0.95 4.21
C GLY A 102 4.52 0.72 4.59
N TRP A 103 4.90 -0.54 4.78
CA TRP A 103 6.30 -0.93 4.99
C TRP A 103 6.72 -2.07 4.08
N ALA A 104 8.01 -2.10 3.73
CA ALA A 104 8.61 -3.18 2.97
C ALA A 104 9.95 -3.58 3.58
N ALA A 105 10.19 -4.88 3.62
CA ALA A 105 11.49 -5.41 4.04
C ALA A 105 12.54 -5.15 2.96
N THR A 106 13.70 -4.66 3.38
CA THR A 106 14.93 -4.55 2.59
C THR A 106 15.67 -5.88 2.53
N THR A 107 16.71 -5.97 1.68
CA THR A 107 17.54 -7.18 1.53
C THR A 107 18.18 -7.67 2.84
N ASP A 108 18.50 -6.77 3.77
CA ASP A 108 19.03 -7.10 5.10
C ASP A 108 17.94 -7.37 6.15
N GLY A 109 16.67 -7.34 5.76
CA GLY A 109 15.52 -7.64 6.60
C GLY A 109 15.00 -6.47 7.44
N ALA A 110 15.55 -5.27 7.28
CA ALA A 110 15.04 -4.08 7.95
C ALA A 110 13.68 -3.67 7.36
N GLN A 111 12.79 -3.13 8.19
CA GLN A 111 11.52 -2.57 7.75
C GLN A 111 11.69 -1.10 7.42
N HIS A 112 11.45 -0.74 6.16
CA HIS A 112 11.47 0.64 5.70
C HIS A 112 10.07 1.07 5.26
N ALA A 113 9.74 2.33 5.55
CA ALA A 113 8.54 2.98 5.05
C ALA A 113 8.58 2.99 3.51
N ALA A 114 7.50 2.54 2.88
CA ALA A 114 7.45 2.32 1.44
C ALA A 114 6.25 3.03 0.80
N LEU A 115 6.46 3.48 -0.43
CA LEU A 115 5.43 3.98 -1.34
C LEU A 115 5.43 3.11 -2.59
N TRP A 116 4.25 2.59 -2.95
CA TRP A 116 4.02 1.90 -4.21
C TRP A 116 3.23 2.79 -5.17
N ASN A 117 3.73 2.92 -6.39
CA ASN A 117 2.97 3.44 -7.52
C ASN A 117 2.89 2.32 -8.57
N GLY A 118 1.72 1.68 -8.66
CA GLY A 118 1.60 0.39 -9.34
C GLY A 118 2.46 -0.68 -8.66
N THR A 119 3.34 -1.35 -9.40
CA THR A 119 4.30 -2.35 -8.85
C THR A 119 5.68 -1.77 -8.54
N THR A 120 5.87 -0.47 -8.77
CA THR A 120 7.13 0.19 -8.44
C THR A 120 7.11 0.55 -6.97
N VAL A 121 8.01 -0.07 -6.20
CA VAL A 121 8.25 0.28 -4.80
C VAL A 121 9.34 1.35 -4.71
N THR A 122 9.10 2.35 -3.88
CA THR A 122 10.06 3.40 -3.52
C THR A 122 10.34 3.31 -2.02
N ASP A 123 11.61 3.21 -1.65
CA ASP A 123 12.04 3.35 -0.26
C ASP A 123 11.97 4.83 0.13
N LEU A 124 11.11 5.17 1.09
CA LEU A 124 10.94 6.56 1.52
C LEU A 124 12.17 7.09 2.26
N ASN A 125 13.06 6.22 2.75
CA ASN A 125 14.35 6.65 3.31
C ASN A 125 15.29 7.26 2.26
N SER A 126 15.07 7.00 0.97
CA SER A 126 15.83 7.64 -0.11
C SER A 126 15.63 9.16 -0.19
N PHE A 127 14.60 9.70 0.48
CA PHE A 127 14.33 11.14 0.58
C PHE A 127 14.94 11.81 1.81
N LEU A 128 15.52 11.04 2.75
CA LEU A 128 16.18 11.62 3.91
C LEU A 128 17.52 12.24 3.50
N ASP A 129 17.78 13.45 3.99
CA ASP A 129 19.08 14.07 3.82
C ASP A 129 20.17 13.37 4.66
N THR A 130 21.43 13.57 4.27
CA THR A 130 22.57 12.96 4.94
C THR A 130 22.66 13.33 6.43
N SER A 131 22.24 14.53 6.82
CA SER A 131 22.22 14.93 8.24
C SER A 131 21.22 14.11 9.07
N THR A 132 20.05 13.84 8.51
CA THR A 132 18.97 13.09 9.16
C THR A 132 19.37 11.63 9.32
N VAL A 133 19.93 11.03 8.27
CA VAL A 133 20.50 9.68 8.31
C VAL A 133 21.65 9.61 9.33
N ASN A 134 22.58 10.58 9.31
CA ASN A 134 23.68 10.64 10.28
C ASN A 134 23.21 10.88 11.72
N ALA A 135 22.04 11.48 11.92
CA ALA A 135 21.42 11.60 13.24
C ALA A 135 20.79 10.29 13.73
N GLY A 136 20.75 9.24 12.88
CA GLY A 136 20.27 7.91 13.21
C GLY A 136 18.81 7.66 12.85
N TRP A 137 18.14 8.59 12.17
CA TRP A 137 16.73 8.45 11.81
C TRP A 137 16.53 7.52 10.61
N VAL A 138 15.52 6.67 10.72
CA VAL A 138 15.03 5.77 9.67
C VAL A 138 13.50 5.85 9.68
N LEU A 139 12.88 6.04 8.52
CA LEU A 139 11.43 5.94 8.36
C LEU A 139 11.07 4.45 8.28
N THR A 140 10.29 3.96 9.24
CA THR A 140 10.02 2.52 9.40
C THR A 140 8.69 2.11 8.80
N VAL A 141 7.65 2.94 8.95
CA VAL A 141 6.30 2.65 8.49
C VAL A 141 5.64 3.91 7.93
N ALA A 142 4.99 3.82 6.78
CA ALA A 142 4.11 4.88 6.26
C ALA A 142 2.63 4.50 6.47
N ASN A 143 2.00 5.12 7.48
CA ASN A 143 0.65 4.78 7.93
C ASN A 143 -0.47 5.44 7.11
N GLY A 144 -0.18 6.53 6.42
CA GLY A 144 -1.20 7.30 5.72
C GLY A 144 -0.66 8.07 4.53
N ILE A 145 -1.50 8.21 3.51
CA ILE A 145 -1.29 9.04 2.34
C ILE A 145 -2.59 9.79 2.01
N ASN A 146 -2.50 11.06 1.61
CA ASN A 146 -3.65 11.81 1.08
C ASN A 146 -3.56 11.97 -0.45
N ASP A 147 -4.61 12.51 -1.07
CA ASP A 147 -4.68 12.68 -2.55
C ASP A 147 -3.72 13.74 -3.09
N HIS A 148 -3.09 14.52 -2.21
CA HIS A 148 -2.01 15.42 -2.60
C HIS A 148 -0.64 14.74 -2.57
N GLY A 149 -0.54 13.48 -2.11
CA GLY A 149 0.70 12.73 -1.97
C GLY A 149 1.46 13.02 -0.68
N TRP A 150 0.84 13.65 0.31
CA TRP A 150 1.45 13.82 1.64
C TRP A 150 1.41 12.50 2.37
N ILE A 151 2.54 12.10 2.95
CA ILE A 151 2.68 10.80 3.63
C ILE A 151 3.01 11.05 5.10
N VAL A 152 2.30 10.36 6.00
CA VAL A 152 2.59 10.36 7.44
C VAL A 152 2.95 8.95 7.90
N GLY A 153 3.76 8.86 8.95
CA GLY A 153 4.21 7.56 9.44
C GLY A 153 5.13 7.65 10.65
N ASP A 154 5.75 6.54 10.98
CA ASP A 154 6.66 6.40 12.10
C ASP A 154 8.11 6.37 11.62
N ALA A 155 8.98 7.02 12.40
CA ALA A 155 10.41 7.04 12.22
C ALA A 155 11.10 6.61 13.52
N HIS A 156 12.09 5.74 13.41
CA HIS A 156 12.90 5.27 14.52
C HIS A 156 14.27 5.93 14.51
N ASN A 157 14.74 6.39 15.67
CA ASN A 157 16.13 6.82 15.83
C ASN A 157 16.99 5.69 16.41
N SER A 158 17.83 5.09 15.57
CA SER A 158 18.74 3.99 15.95
C SER A 158 19.80 4.34 17.01
N LYS A 159 20.05 5.63 17.28
CA LYS A 159 21.05 6.07 18.26
C LYS A 159 20.45 6.36 19.63
N SER A 160 19.29 7.02 19.65
CA SER A 160 18.61 7.37 20.90
C SER A 160 17.53 6.36 21.30
N GLY A 161 17.10 5.49 20.38
CA GLY A 161 16.04 4.50 20.58
C GLY A 161 14.63 5.08 20.66
N VAL A 162 14.42 6.30 20.16
CA VAL A 162 13.12 6.99 20.24
C VAL A 162 12.39 6.93 18.91
N ASP A 163 11.06 6.85 18.97
CA ASP A 163 10.18 6.87 17.80
C ASP A 163 9.46 8.21 17.69
N HIS A 164 9.48 8.80 16.49
CA HIS A 164 8.77 10.03 16.17
C HIS A 164 7.86 9.82 14.96
N ALA A 165 6.75 10.55 14.92
CA ALA A 165 5.97 10.68 13.69
C ALA A 165 6.73 11.54 12.67
N PHE A 166 6.61 11.20 11.38
CA PHE A 166 7.08 12.03 10.28
C PHE A 166 5.91 12.53 9.42
N LEU A 167 6.18 13.61 8.70
CA LEU A 167 5.39 14.06 7.57
C LEU A 167 6.34 14.27 6.39
N LEU A 168 6.10 13.55 5.29
CA LEU A 168 6.72 13.79 4.00
C LEU A 168 5.75 14.55 3.12
N ALA A 169 6.22 15.69 2.61
CA ALA A 169 5.52 16.44 1.57
C ALA A 169 5.49 15.62 0.26
N PRO A 170 4.61 15.98 -0.69
CA PRO A 170 4.50 15.29 -1.97
C PRO A 170 5.87 15.19 -2.60
N ILE A 171 6.23 13.98 -3.03
CA ILE A 171 7.49 13.75 -3.74
C ILE A 171 7.25 14.25 -5.17
N PRO A 172 7.79 15.40 -5.59
CA PRO A 172 7.66 15.84 -6.97
C PRO A 172 8.26 14.79 -7.90
N GLU A 173 7.49 14.41 -8.92
CA GLU A 173 7.96 13.40 -9.86
C GLU A 173 9.26 13.87 -10.53
N PRO A 174 10.17 12.94 -10.87
CA PRO A 174 11.43 13.27 -11.56
C PRO A 174 11.23 14.16 -12.80
N GLU A 175 10.11 14.02 -13.50
CA GLU A 175 9.74 14.84 -14.66
C GLU A 175 9.55 16.32 -14.30
N THR A 176 9.09 16.62 -13.09
CA THR A 176 8.93 18.00 -12.59
C THR A 176 10.29 18.66 -12.37
N TYR A 177 11.28 17.92 -11.88
CA TYR A 177 12.66 18.42 -11.77
C TYR A 177 13.34 18.53 -13.13
N ALA A 178 13.11 17.57 -14.03
CA ALA A 178 13.65 17.60 -15.39
C ALA A 178 13.12 18.80 -16.18
N LEU A 179 11.82 19.12 -16.06
CA LEU A 179 11.18 20.27 -16.71
C LEU A 179 11.59 21.60 -16.06
N LEU A 180 11.76 21.65 -14.73
CA LEU A 180 12.30 22.84 -14.04
C LEU A 180 13.73 23.15 -14.47
N LEU A 181 14.60 22.13 -14.55
CA LEU A 181 15.97 22.28 -15.03
C LEU A 181 16.03 22.63 -16.52
N ALA A 182 15.20 22.01 -17.37
CA ALA A 182 15.09 22.36 -18.78
C ALA A 182 14.62 23.82 -18.97
N GLY A 183 13.66 24.28 -18.15
CA GLY A 183 13.17 25.66 -18.14
C GLY A 183 14.25 26.68 -17.76
N LEU A 184 15.01 26.43 -16.69
CA LEU A 184 16.13 27.30 -16.27
C LEU A 184 17.28 27.32 -17.29
N GLY A 185 17.54 26.20 -17.97
CA GLY A 185 18.50 26.11 -19.08
C GLY A 185 18.11 26.97 -20.28
N LEU A 186 16.83 26.96 -20.67
CA LEU A 186 16.30 27.79 -21.77
C LEU A 186 16.36 29.29 -21.45
N VAL A 187 16.00 29.71 -20.23
CA VAL A 187 16.09 31.12 -19.82
C VAL A 187 17.54 31.61 -19.81
N SER A 188 18.48 30.78 -19.36
CA SER A 188 19.91 31.10 -19.35
C SER A 188 20.47 31.25 -20.77
N PHE A 189 20.03 30.40 -21.71
CA PHE A 189 20.41 30.49 -23.12
C PHE A 189 19.84 31.74 -23.81
N MET A 190 18.59 32.09 -23.51
CA MET A 190 17.95 33.29 -24.06
C MET A 190 18.55 34.59 -23.50
N ALA A 191 18.97 34.61 -22.24
CA ALA A 191 19.66 35.75 -21.65
C ALA A 191 21.04 35.99 -22.30
N ARG A 192 21.78 34.91 -22.63
CA ARG A 192 23.09 35.01 -23.31
C ARG A 192 23.01 35.52 -24.75
N ARG A 193 21.89 35.31 -25.45
CA ARG A 193 21.72 35.78 -26.84
C ARG A 193 21.30 37.25 -26.96
N ARG A 194 20.96 37.92 -25.85
CA ARG A 194 20.56 39.34 -25.86
C ARG A 194 21.70 40.32 -25.57
N THR A 195 22.89 39.81 -25.25
CA THR A 195 24.10 40.61 -24.97
C THR A 195 25.21 40.43 -26.02
N ALA A 196 24.86 40.08 -27.26
CA ALA A 196 25.79 40.01 -28.39
C ALA A 196 25.29 40.90 -29.54
#